data_AF-A0A7S2NXU5-F1
#
_entry.id   AF-A0A7S2NXU5-F1
#
_cell.length_a   1.000
_cell.length_b   1.000
_cell.length_c   1.000
_cell.angle_alpha   90.00
_cell.angle_beta   90.00
_cell.angle_gamma   90.00
#
_symmetry.space_group_name_H-M   'P 1'
#
loop_
_entity.id
_entity.type
_entity.pdbx_description
1 polymer ?
#
loop_
_entity_poly.entity_id
_entity_poly.type
_entity_poly.pdbx_seq_one_letter_code
_entity_poly.pdbx_strand_id
1 'polypeptide(L)'
;MDVRLTSTLPYSLVHADSEVIVYPIKFAASMVTSLRVTAPKGFHWASGTAGGGAFQGVTHGTVHPLPPPSSADLNVLVWDAVISLNAGSTYGFRHKVRIPDHNPRTSANAFFVEFGFDQGAIGGRPPPPKAGGG
;
A
#
# COMPACT_ATOMS: atom_id res chain seq x y z
N MET A 1 -2.74 9.56 -9.09
CA MET A 1 -2.10 8.30 -8.63
C MET A 1 -2.71 7.17 -9.42
N ASP A 2 -1.90 6.25 -9.93
CA ASP A 2 -2.37 5.14 -10.77
C ASP A 2 -1.93 3.80 -10.16
N VAL A 3 -2.78 2.78 -10.28
CA VAL A 3 -2.54 1.41 -9.81
C VAL A 3 -2.83 0.45 -10.95
N ARG A 4 -1.84 -0.35 -11.31
CA ARG A 4 -1.91 -1.26 -12.46
C ARG A 4 -1.66 -2.70 -12.08
N LEU A 5 -2.42 -3.61 -12.68
CA LEU A 5 -2.14 -5.04 -12.70
C LEU A 5 -1.43 -5.43 -14.01
N THR A 6 -0.45 -6.33 -13.94
CA THR A 6 0.21 -6.86 -15.14
C THR A 6 -0.62 -7.91 -15.87
N SER A 7 -1.53 -8.59 -15.17
CA SER A 7 -2.48 -9.54 -15.70
C SER A 7 -3.76 -9.49 -14.87
N THR A 8 -4.91 -9.81 -15.46
CA THR A 8 -6.20 -9.94 -14.77
C THR A 8 -6.72 -11.38 -14.77
N LEU A 9 -5.91 -12.33 -15.24
CA LEU A 9 -6.29 -13.73 -15.31
C LEU A 9 -6.24 -14.37 -13.91
N PRO A 10 -7.26 -15.16 -13.53
CA PRO A 10 -7.25 -15.91 -12.28
C PRO A 10 -6.09 -16.90 -12.17
N TYR A 11 -5.63 -17.10 -10.93
CA TYR A 11 -4.56 -18.03 -10.64
C TYR A 11 -4.89 -19.49 -11.01
N SER A 12 -6.15 -19.91 -10.92
CA SER A 12 -6.55 -21.27 -11.32
C SER A 12 -6.30 -21.57 -12.80
N LEU A 13 -6.28 -20.54 -13.66
CA LEU A 13 -6.09 -20.68 -15.10
C LEU A 13 -4.63 -20.65 -15.52
N VAL A 14 -3.82 -19.83 -14.86
CA VAL A 14 -2.42 -19.56 -15.28
C VAL A 14 -1.37 -20.04 -14.29
N HIS A 15 -1.78 -20.45 -13.09
CA HIS A 15 -0.92 -20.92 -11.99
C HIS A 15 0.24 -19.97 -11.64
N ALA A 16 0.02 -18.66 -11.83
CA ALA A 16 1.00 -17.61 -11.61
C ALA A 16 0.38 -16.40 -10.93
N ASP A 17 1.12 -15.78 -10.01
CA ASP A 17 0.72 -14.51 -9.40
C ASP A 17 0.90 -13.37 -10.41
N SER A 18 0.02 -12.37 -10.33
CA SER A 18 0.17 -11.10 -11.06
C SER A 18 1.00 -10.12 -10.24
N GLU A 19 1.41 -9.00 -10.85
CA GLU A 19 2.11 -7.91 -10.18
C GLU A 19 1.20 -6.67 -10.15
N VAL A 20 0.98 -6.13 -8.94
CA VAL A 20 0.40 -4.82 -8.72
C VAL A 20 1.52 -3.80 -8.74
N ILE A 21 1.39 -2.78 -9.56
CA ILE A 21 2.30 -1.66 -9.66
C ILE A 21 1.56 -0.42 -9.15
N VAL A 22 2.05 0.13 -8.05
CA VAL A 22 1.61 1.44 -7.54
C VAL A 22 2.60 2.47 -8.08
N TYR A 23 2.12 3.29 -9.02
CA TYR A 23 2.94 4.31 -9.66
C TYR A 23 3.34 5.43 -8.70
N PRO A 24 4.42 6.18 -9.01
CA PRO A 24 5.00 7.10 -8.06
C PRO A 24 4.02 8.17 -7.57
N ILE A 25 3.98 8.33 -6.25
CA ILE A 25 3.24 9.36 -5.52
C ILE A 25 4.25 10.41 -5.10
N LYS A 26 3.99 11.67 -5.45
CA LYS A 26 4.80 12.82 -5.05
C LYS A 26 4.23 13.47 -3.80
N PHE A 27 5.08 13.70 -2.80
CA PHE A 27 4.68 14.38 -1.57
C PHE A 27 5.11 15.84 -1.60
N ALA A 28 4.18 16.75 -1.30
CA ALA A 28 4.45 18.19 -1.29
C ALA A 28 5.19 18.65 -0.03
N ALA A 29 5.04 17.91 1.07
CA ALA A 29 5.69 18.18 2.34
C ALA A 29 6.28 16.88 2.91
N SER A 30 7.35 17.02 3.69
CA SER A 30 7.92 15.88 4.41
C SER A 30 6.95 15.45 5.49
N MET A 31 6.70 14.15 5.60
CA MET A 31 5.80 13.59 6.59
C MET A 31 6.30 12.24 7.09
N VAL A 32 5.83 11.94 8.28
CA VAL A 32 6.13 10.73 9.02
C VAL A 32 4.78 10.05 9.21
N THR A 33 4.56 8.91 8.57
CA THR A 33 3.21 8.32 8.46
C THR A 33 3.26 6.80 8.45
N SER A 34 2.11 6.17 8.43
CA SER A 34 1.91 4.75 8.15
C SER A 34 1.19 4.60 6.82
N LEU A 35 1.29 3.42 6.22
CA LEU A 35 0.68 3.11 4.93
C LEU A 35 -0.09 1.80 5.03
N ARG A 36 -1.28 1.76 4.44
CA ARG A 36 -2.04 0.54 4.23
C ARG A 36 -2.48 0.45 2.78
N VAL A 37 -2.37 -0.73 2.20
CA VAL A 37 -2.86 -1.01 0.85
C VAL A 37 -3.80 -2.21 0.88
N THR A 38 -5.04 -1.99 0.48
CA THR A 38 -6.07 -3.03 0.46
C THR A 38 -6.42 -3.38 -0.99
N ALA A 39 -6.20 -4.64 -1.35
CA ALA A 39 -6.64 -5.22 -2.62
C ALA A 39 -8.14 -5.55 -2.58
N PRO A 40 -8.78 -5.71 -3.75
CA PRO A 40 -10.16 -6.16 -3.82
C PRO A 40 -10.39 -7.48 -3.07
N LYS A 41 -11.61 -7.68 -2.58
CA LYS A 41 -11.95 -8.88 -1.83
C LYS A 41 -11.67 -10.15 -2.64
N GLY A 42 -11.02 -11.13 -2.01
CA GLY A 42 -10.63 -12.40 -2.64
C GLY A 42 -9.27 -12.38 -3.33
N PHE A 43 -8.63 -11.22 -3.49
CA PHE A 43 -7.22 -11.14 -3.85
C PHE A 43 -6.37 -11.51 -2.64
N HIS A 44 -5.21 -12.11 -2.90
CA HIS A 44 -4.26 -12.43 -1.83
C HIS A 44 -2.88 -11.90 -2.21
N TRP A 45 -2.25 -11.11 -1.35
CA TRP A 45 -0.86 -10.73 -1.52
C TRP A 45 0.02 -11.97 -1.39
N ALA A 46 1.03 -12.08 -2.26
CA ALA A 46 2.00 -13.15 -2.13
C ALA A 46 2.77 -12.99 -0.80
N SER A 47 3.05 -14.09 -0.12
CA SER A 47 3.84 -14.05 1.11
C SER A 47 5.27 -13.58 0.81
N GLY A 48 5.74 -12.57 1.54
CA GLY A 48 7.10 -12.04 1.41
C GLY A 48 7.13 -10.53 1.40
N THR A 49 7.48 -9.95 2.55
CA THR A 49 7.56 -8.51 2.71
C THR A 49 8.91 -7.95 2.25
N ALA A 50 10.02 -8.67 2.49
CA ALA A 50 11.38 -8.32 2.05
C ALA A 50 12.17 -9.56 1.58
N GLY A 51 13.10 -9.42 0.64
CA GLY A 51 14.08 -10.46 0.25
C GLY A 51 13.55 -11.68 -0.52
N GLY A 52 12.24 -11.95 -0.49
CA GLY A 52 11.59 -13.07 -1.20
C GLY A 52 11.16 -12.78 -2.64
N GLY A 53 11.50 -11.61 -3.20
CA GLY A 53 11.18 -11.22 -4.58
C GLY A 53 9.70 -10.88 -4.84
N ALA A 54 8.84 -10.88 -3.83
CA ALA A 54 7.43 -10.51 -3.95
C ALA A 54 7.19 -9.00 -3.91
N PHE A 55 8.04 -8.24 -3.21
CA PHE A 55 7.98 -6.78 -3.09
C PHE A 55 9.17 -6.11 -3.75
N GLN A 56 8.91 -5.00 -4.42
CA GLN A 56 9.95 -4.05 -4.87
C GLN A 56 9.51 -2.64 -4.51
N GLY A 57 10.32 -1.94 -3.72
CA GLY A 57 10.05 -0.57 -3.29
C GLY A 57 10.25 0.49 -4.38
N VAL A 58 10.39 0.10 -5.65
CA VAL A 58 10.71 1.01 -6.75
C VAL A 58 9.81 0.72 -7.96
N THR A 59 9.44 1.79 -8.66
CA THR A 59 8.72 1.74 -9.95
C THR A 59 9.33 2.76 -10.89
N HIS A 60 8.90 2.77 -12.16
CA HIS A 60 9.39 3.79 -13.09
C HIS A 60 9.01 5.19 -12.58
N GLY A 61 10.01 6.06 -12.40
CA GLY A 61 9.81 7.43 -11.90
C GLY A 61 9.88 7.60 -10.38
N THR A 62 10.23 6.56 -9.61
CA THR A 62 10.53 6.69 -8.17
C THR A 62 11.93 7.27 -7.96
N VAL A 63 12.04 8.24 -7.06
CA VAL A 63 13.33 8.83 -6.63
C VAL A 63 13.86 8.12 -5.39
N HIS A 64 12.98 7.68 -4.49
CA HIS A 64 13.37 6.93 -3.30
C HIS A 64 12.59 5.62 -3.19
N PRO A 65 13.25 4.54 -2.75
CA PRO A 65 12.57 3.29 -2.53
C PRO A 65 11.63 3.40 -1.33
N LEU A 66 10.45 2.81 -1.45
CA LEU A 66 9.61 2.54 -0.29
C LEU A 66 10.18 1.31 0.46
N PRO A 67 10.27 1.33 1.79
CA PRO A 67 10.67 0.13 2.53
C PRO A 67 9.66 -1.01 2.31
N PRO A 68 10.06 -2.26 2.55
CA PRO A 68 9.13 -3.39 2.55
C PRO A 68 7.99 -3.19 3.56
N PRO A 69 6.76 -3.69 3.28
CA PRO A 69 5.67 -3.67 4.25
C PRO A 69 6.05 -4.44 5.51
N SER A 70 5.48 -4.06 6.65
CA SER A 70 5.65 -4.77 7.92
C SER A 70 4.90 -6.11 7.90
N SER A 71 3.73 -6.17 7.27
CA SER A 71 2.91 -7.37 7.16
C SER A 71 2.16 -7.44 5.82
N ALA A 72 1.77 -8.66 5.44
CA ALA A 72 0.98 -8.96 4.26
C ALA A 72 -0.06 -10.03 4.63
N ASP A 73 -1.22 -9.59 5.08
CA ASP A 73 -2.31 -10.46 5.55
C ASP A 73 -3.46 -10.45 4.54
N LEU A 74 -3.68 -11.59 3.89
CA LEU A 74 -4.73 -11.78 2.88
C LEU A 74 -4.65 -10.69 1.80
N ASN A 75 -5.64 -9.79 1.76
CA ASN A 75 -5.77 -8.71 0.81
C ASN A 75 -5.23 -7.37 1.34
N VAL A 76 -4.52 -7.35 2.48
CA VAL A 76 -4.00 -6.13 3.10
C VAL A 76 -2.47 -6.17 3.22
N LEU A 77 -1.80 -5.12 2.74
CA LEU A 77 -0.41 -4.80 3.06
C LEU A 77 -0.38 -3.67 4.06
N VAL A 78 0.47 -3.78 5.09
CA VAL A 78 0.58 -2.75 6.13
C VAL A 78 2.04 -2.38 6.36
N TRP A 79 2.29 -1.08 6.48
CA TRP A 79 3.51 -0.49 6.99
C TRP A 79 3.19 0.11 8.36
N ASP A 80 3.28 -0.72 9.40
CA ASP A 80 3.05 -0.32 10.80
C ASP A 80 4.23 0.50 11.34
N ALA A 81 5.43 0.23 10.81
CA ALA A 81 6.59 1.05 11.08
C ALA A 81 6.43 2.42 10.42
N VAL A 82 6.72 3.45 11.20
CA VAL A 82 6.74 4.85 10.78
C VAL A 82 7.61 5.01 9.51
N ILE A 83 6.97 5.32 8.38
CA ILE A 83 7.64 5.63 7.11
C ILE A 83 7.88 7.14 7.00
N SER A 84 9.13 7.52 6.70
CA SER A 84 9.53 8.90 6.45
C SER A 84 9.48 9.19 4.95
N LEU A 85 8.57 10.08 4.56
CA LEU A 85 8.36 10.53 3.19
C LEU A 85 8.86 11.95 3.06
N ASN A 86 9.76 12.21 2.11
CA ASN A 86 10.40 13.51 1.94
C ASN A 86 9.64 14.40 0.95
N ALA A 87 9.59 15.70 1.23
CA ALA A 87 9.07 16.70 0.31
C ALA A 87 9.81 16.64 -1.04
N GLY A 88 9.05 16.71 -2.14
CA GLY A 88 9.60 16.71 -3.50
C GLY A 88 10.02 15.34 -4.01
N SER A 89 10.11 14.32 -3.16
CA SER A 89 10.44 12.95 -3.54
C SER A 89 9.21 12.18 -4.05
N THR A 90 9.49 11.18 -4.88
CA THR A 90 8.48 10.28 -5.45
C THR A 90 8.71 8.85 -4.97
N TYR A 91 7.64 8.21 -4.49
CA TYR A 91 7.65 6.86 -3.94
C TYR A 91 6.62 6.00 -4.66
N GLY A 92 6.94 4.74 -4.91
CA GLY A 92 6.06 3.79 -5.56
C GLY A 92 6.57 2.38 -5.30
N PHE A 93 5.76 1.37 -5.55
CA PHE A 93 6.17 0.00 -5.28
C PHE A 93 5.48 -0.99 -6.19
N ARG A 94 6.01 -2.21 -6.22
CA ARG A 94 5.41 -3.37 -6.85
C ARG A 94 5.21 -4.46 -5.81
N HIS A 95 4.11 -5.18 -5.92
CA HIS A 95 3.89 -6.36 -5.10
C HIS A 95 3.15 -7.45 -5.89
N LYS A 96 3.57 -8.70 -5.71
CA LYS A 96 2.84 -9.84 -6.27
C LYS A 96 1.50 -10.05 -5.58
N VAL A 97 0.47 -10.35 -6.37
CA VAL A 97 -0.89 -10.62 -5.93
C VAL A 97 -1.47 -11.81 -6.68
N ARG A 98 -2.21 -12.65 -5.97
CA ARG A 98 -3.01 -13.72 -6.51
C ARG A 98 -4.42 -13.21 -6.82
N ILE A 99 -4.85 -13.43 -8.06
CA ILE A 99 -6.17 -13.03 -8.55
C ILE A 99 -7.15 -14.19 -8.34
N PRO A 100 -8.33 -13.95 -7.73
CA PRO A 100 -9.35 -14.98 -7.54
C PRO A 100 -10.04 -15.37 -8.85
N ASP A 101 -10.69 -16.53 -8.85
CA ASP A 101 -11.48 -17.03 -9.99
C ASP A 101 -12.73 -16.21 -10.27
N HIS A 102 -13.17 -15.44 -9.28
CA HIS A 102 -14.37 -14.65 -9.36
C HIS A 102 -14.10 -13.25 -8.83
N ASN A 103 -14.55 -12.25 -9.58
CA ASN A 103 -14.55 -10.86 -9.12
C ASN A 103 -15.47 -10.70 -7.90
N PRO A 104 -15.16 -9.75 -7.00
CA PRO A 104 -16.02 -9.44 -5.87
C PRO A 104 -17.42 -9.06 -6.36
N ARG A 105 -18.46 -9.75 -5.89
CA ARG A 105 -19.87 -9.46 -6.23
C ARG A 105 -20.53 -8.42 -5.32
N THR A 106 -19.97 -8.22 -4.12
CA THR A 106 -20.59 -7.43 -3.04
C THR A 106 -19.69 -6.33 -2.48
N SER A 107 -18.53 -6.10 -3.08
CA SER A 107 -17.59 -5.06 -2.66
C SER A 107 -17.00 -4.35 -3.88
N ALA A 108 -16.40 -3.18 -3.66
CA ALA A 108 -15.65 -2.49 -4.69
C ALA A 108 -14.52 -3.38 -5.23
N ASN A 109 -14.40 -3.46 -6.56
CA ASN A 109 -13.28 -4.12 -7.23
C ASN A 109 -12.15 -3.09 -7.46
N ALA A 110 -11.64 -2.52 -6.37
CA ALA A 110 -10.66 -1.44 -6.40
C ALA A 110 -9.55 -1.67 -5.36
N PHE A 111 -8.37 -1.14 -5.65
CA PHE A 111 -7.27 -1.02 -4.69
C PHE A 111 -7.41 0.29 -3.92
N PHE A 112 -7.27 0.21 -2.60
CA PHE A 112 -7.27 1.37 -1.73
C PHE A 112 -5.87 1.58 -1.17
N VAL A 113 -5.37 2.81 -1.24
CA VAL A 113 -4.10 3.20 -0.67
C VAL A 113 -4.35 4.31 0.34
N GLU A 114 -3.99 4.04 1.59
CA GLU A 114 -4.35 4.85 2.75
C GLU A 114 -3.08 5.26 3.51
N PHE A 115 -2.95 6.55 3.79
CA PHE A 115 -1.87 7.11 4.60
C PHE A 115 -2.39 7.54 5.97
N GLY A 116 -1.57 7.41 7.00
CA GLY A 116 -1.95 7.75 8.39
C GLY A 116 -2.85 6.69 9.03
N PHE A 117 -2.73 5.43 8.60
CA PHE A 117 -3.37 4.30 9.26
C PHE A 117 -2.78 4.07 10.65
N ASP A 118 -3.43 4.57 11.69
CA ASP A 118 -3.10 4.24 13.08
C ASP A 118 -4.07 3.16 13.56
N GLN A 119 -3.58 1.92 13.69
CA GLN A 119 -4.37 0.80 14.23
C GLN A 119 -4.87 1.08 15.67
N GLY A 120 -4.29 2.07 16.38
CA GLY A 120 -4.63 2.46 17.74
C GLY A 120 -5.50 3.72 17.90
N ALA A 121 -5.78 4.51 16.85
CA ALA A 121 -6.47 5.79 17.02
C ALA A 121 -7.99 5.73 16.78
N ILE A 122 -8.73 5.06 17.66
CA ILE A 122 -10.09 5.53 17.96
C ILE A 122 -9.95 6.70 18.94
N GLY A 123 -9.68 7.91 18.43
CA GLY A 123 -9.69 9.13 19.28
C GLY A 123 -8.69 10.25 18.95
N GLY A 124 -7.92 10.17 17.87
CA GLY A 124 -6.86 11.13 17.56
C GLY A 124 -7.34 12.47 16.97
N ARG A 125 -8.22 13.21 17.65
CA ARG A 125 -8.32 14.67 17.41
C ARG A 125 -7.17 15.31 18.19
N PRO A 126 -6.25 16.05 17.55
CA PRO A 126 -5.29 16.86 18.31
C PRO A 126 -6.09 17.80 19.23
N PRO A 127 -5.77 17.88 20.53
CA PRO A 127 -6.42 18.85 21.40
C PRO A 127 -6.20 20.25 20.83
N PRO A 128 -7.21 21.14 20.89
CA PRO A 128 -7.04 22.50 20.40
C PRO A 128 -5.84 23.16 21.11
N PRO A 129 -5.07 24.03 20.41
CA PRO A 129 -3.95 24.71 21.02
C PRO A 129 -4.42 25.42 22.28
N LYS A 130 -3.75 25.16 23.42
CA LYS A 130 -4.01 25.91 24.66
C LYS A 130 -3.81 27.38 24.35
N ALA A 131 -4.87 28.17 24.45
CA ALA A 131 -4.77 29.61 24.44
C ALA A 131 -3.82 30.00 25.58
N GLY A 132 -2.69 30.62 25.23
CA GLY A 132 -1.78 31.18 26.21
C GLY A 132 -2.49 32.30 26.96
N GLY A 133 -2.82 32.05 28.23
CA GLY A 133 -3.19 33.09 29.17
C GLY A 133 -1.92 33.75 29.69
N GLY A 134 -1.84 35.07 29.56
CA GLY A 134 -0.79 35.92 30.12
C GLY A 134 -0.96 36.17 31.62
#